data_AF-A0A4R5U5Q8-F1
#
_entry.id   AF-A0A4R5U5Q8-F1
#
_cell.length_a   1.000
_cell.length_b   1.000
_cell.length_c   1.000
_cell.angle_alpha   90.00
_cell.angle_beta   90.00
_cell.angle_gamma   90.00
#
_symmetry.space_group_name_H-M   'P 1'
#
loop_
_entity.id
_entity.type
_entity.pdbx_description
1 polymer ?
#
loop_
_entity_poly.entity_id
_entity_poly.type
_entity_poly.pdbx_seq_one_letter_code
_entity_poly.pdbx_strand_id
1 'polypeptide(L)'
;MKTSIATVSISGELPEKLEAIAAAGFDGVEIFENDFLAFDGSPRDVGRMARDLGLEITLFQPFRDFEGMPEALRQRTFDRAERKFDVMQELGTDLVLVCSNVSPAALGGIDRAANDFRELGDRAVKRGLRVGYEALAWGRHINDHRDAWEIVRRADHPNVGLILDSFHSLSRKIEVNSIRSIPRDKIFIVQLADAPLIDMDLLYWSRHFRNMPGEGDLPVTAFTAAIAETGYDGYFSLEIFNDQFRGGSTRSIAADGHRSLIYLGDQVRRLPNAERLTVPVMPDRAKVDGVAFVEFSADKAGSQELVAILKTLGFKKTKSHRTKNVDFFEQGDIRLIVNTEQEGFANTSFAVHGTSAYALALTVDDARNALSRALALGAEQFVQPVAEGEVQIPAIRGVGGGLVYFIDKSSDLGRFSEIDFLPVETEERITKAHLVRVDHIAQTVAYDEMLTWLLFYTSIFDTHKTPMVDIIDPSGVVRSQVVENDNGALRITMNGAENRRTLAGHFIAETFGSGVQHLAFATSNIFATAQALRENGFQPLPITANYYGDVEARFGLDPALTERLKAENILYDRDEHGEYFQLYSGTFGEGFFFEIVQRQGYKGYGAPNAIFRIAALKKQMRPEGVPAS
;
A
#
# COMPACT_ATOMS: atom_id res chain seq x y z
N MET A 1 -2.28 -5.12 22.82
CA MET A 1 -2.57 -6.00 21.67
C MET A 1 -1.29 -6.75 21.40
N LYS A 2 -1.29 -8.08 21.58
CA LYS A 2 -0.13 -8.88 21.18
C LYS A 2 -0.21 -9.15 19.69
N THR A 3 0.89 -9.01 18.96
CA THR A 3 0.92 -9.15 17.51
C THR A 3 1.49 -10.51 17.09
N SER A 4 0.89 -11.11 16.07
CA SER A 4 1.41 -12.34 15.47
C SER A 4 1.22 -12.29 13.96
N ILE A 5 1.90 -13.16 13.23
CA ILE A 5 1.71 -13.35 11.80
C ILE A 5 1.99 -14.80 11.44
N ALA A 6 1.18 -15.38 10.59
CA ALA A 6 1.41 -16.71 10.04
C ALA A 6 2.52 -16.68 9.01
N THR A 7 3.41 -17.68 9.04
CA THR A 7 4.50 -17.79 8.05
C THR A 7 4.00 -17.90 6.60
N VAL A 8 2.75 -18.31 6.41
CA VAL A 8 2.10 -18.36 5.09
C VAL A 8 1.85 -16.98 4.47
N SER A 9 1.81 -15.94 5.30
CA SER A 9 1.56 -14.54 4.90
C SER A 9 2.73 -13.88 4.20
N ILE A 10 3.92 -14.47 4.31
CA ILE A 10 5.18 -13.91 3.80
C ILE A 10 5.90 -14.92 2.91
N SER A 11 6.63 -14.43 1.91
CA SER A 11 7.48 -15.20 0.99
C SER A 11 8.79 -15.66 1.67
N GLY A 12 9.64 -16.39 0.94
CA GLY A 12 10.97 -16.80 1.41
C GLY A 12 11.03 -18.15 2.15
N GLU A 13 12.21 -18.49 2.65
CA GLU A 13 12.45 -19.71 3.43
C GLU A 13 12.15 -19.49 4.92
N LEU A 14 11.81 -20.56 5.65
CA LEU A 14 11.37 -20.45 7.04
C LEU A 14 12.31 -19.64 7.97
N PRO A 15 13.65 -19.78 7.93
CA PRO A 15 14.54 -18.94 8.73
C PRO A 15 14.47 -17.44 8.37
N GLU A 16 14.44 -17.12 7.07
CA GLU A 16 14.33 -15.73 6.60
C GLU A 16 13.00 -15.10 7.02
N LYS A 17 11.92 -15.89 6.94
CA LYS A 17 10.59 -15.51 7.44
C LYS A 17 10.65 -15.13 8.92
N LEU A 18 11.22 -15.99 9.77
CA LEU A 18 11.33 -15.73 11.21
C LEU A 18 12.16 -14.47 11.51
N GLU A 19 13.29 -14.30 10.83
CA GLU A 19 14.14 -13.10 10.98
C GLU A 19 13.40 -11.82 10.59
N ALA A 20 12.66 -11.83 9.48
CA ALA A 20 11.88 -10.69 9.02
C ALA A 20 10.74 -10.35 9.99
N ILE A 21 10.02 -11.36 10.50
CA ILE A 21 8.96 -11.21 11.49
C ILE A 21 9.51 -10.58 12.79
N ALA A 22 10.63 -11.10 13.29
CA ALA A 22 11.27 -10.55 14.49
C ALA A 22 11.75 -9.10 14.26
N ALA A 23 12.39 -8.83 13.13
CA ALA A 23 12.87 -7.49 12.78
C ALA A 23 11.74 -6.47 12.61
N ALA A 24 10.56 -6.90 12.16
CA ALA A 24 9.37 -6.06 12.04
C ALA A 24 8.74 -5.70 13.40
N GLY A 25 9.06 -6.45 14.47
CA GLY A 25 8.60 -6.18 15.84
C GLY A 25 7.39 -6.99 16.28
N PHE A 26 7.07 -8.11 15.63
CA PHE A 26 6.01 -9.01 16.09
C PHE A 26 6.36 -9.69 17.42
N ASP A 27 5.35 -9.91 18.27
CA ASP A 27 5.51 -10.69 19.51
C ASP A 27 5.56 -12.20 19.27
N GLY A 28 5.00 -12.67 18.14
CA GLY A 28 4.90 -14.09 17.85
C GLY A 28 4.65 -14.44 16.39
N VAL A 29 4.64 -15.74 16.13
CA VAL A 29 4.52 -16.33 14.80
C VAL A 29 3.64 -17.57 14.84
N GLU A 30 2.81 -17.73 13.80
CA GLU A 30 2.10 -18.99 13.55
C GLU A 30 2.89 -19.82 12.55
N ILE A 31 3.24 -21.04 12.92
CA ILE A 31 3.96 -21.95 12.03
C ILE A 31 2.96 -22.65 11.12
N PHE A 32 3.01 -22.29 9.83
CA PHE A 32 2.25 -22.98 8.80
C PHE A 32 2.91 -24.32 8.45
N GLU A 33 2.14 -25.40 8.48
CA GLU A 33 2.64 -26.77 8.36
C GLU A 33 3.45 -26.98 7.08
N ASN A 34 3.04 -26.39 5.95
CA ASN A 34 3.78 -26.57 4.70
C ASN A 34 5.17 -25.92 4.72
N ASP A 35 5.34 -24.78 5.39
CA ASP A 35 6.65 -24.16 5.55
C ASP A 35 7.56 -25.04 6.42
N PHE A 36 6.99 -25.64 7.47
CA PHE A 36 7.71 -26.61 8.28
C PHE A 36 8.07 -27.89 7.50
N LEU A 37 7.15 -28.43 6.71
CA LEU A 37 7.39 -29.64 5.91
C LEU A 37 8.40 -29.43 4.78
N ALA A 38 8.58 -28.20 4.32
CA ALA A 38 9.59 -27.82 3.32
C ALA A 38 10.96 -27.53 3.95
N PHE A 39 11.04 -27.41 5.28
CA PHE A 39 12.28 -27.12 6.00
C PHE A 39 13.02 -28.40 6.41
N ASP A 40 14.33 -28.43 6.19
CA ASP A 40 15.16 -29.62 6.46
C ASP A 40 15.40 -29.89 7.96
N GLY A 41 15.16 -28.92 8.84
CA GLY A 41 15.41 -29.03 10.27
C GLY A 41 14.27 -29.69 11.06
N SER A 42 14.55 -30.06 12.30
CA SER A 42 13.55 -30.67 13.20
C SER A 42 12.57 -29.62 13.77
N PRO A 43 11.40 -30.02 14.30
CA PRO A 43 10.53 -29.07 15.00
C PRO A 43 11.24 -28.39 16.18
N ARG A 44 12.17 -29.08 16.85
CA ARG A 44 12.99 -28.48 17.92
C ARG A 44 13.89 -27.37 17.42
N ASP A 45 14.42 -27.50 16.20
CA ASP A 45 15.24 -26.47 15.56
C ASP A 45 14.41 -25.24 15.25
N VAL A 46 13.20 -25.40 14.71
CA VAL A 46 12.25 -24.29 14.48
C VAL A 46 11.89 -23.59 15.78
N GLY A 47 11.55 -24.37 16.81
CA GLY A 47 11.30 -23.84 18.16
C GLY A 47 12.48 -23.04 18.70
N ARG A 48 13.71 -23.53 18.51
CA ARG A 48 14.93 -22.84 18.96
C ARG A 48 15.13 -21.54 18.17
N MET A 49 15.00 -21.56 16.84
CA MET A 49 15.13 -20.36 16.00
C MET A 49 14.16 -19.26 16.42
N ALA A 50 12.88 -19.60 16.62
CA ALA A 50 11.88 -18.62 17.06
C ALA A 50 12.25 -18.01 18.42
N ARG A 51 12.64 -18.83 19.40
CA ARG A 51 13.04 -18.35 20.73
C ARG A 51 14.32 -17.52 20.72
N ASP A 52 15.32 -17.89 19.91
CA ASP A 52 16.57 -17.15 19.77
C ASP A 52 16.32 -15.75 19.17
N LEU A 53 15.28 -15.62 18.35
CA LEU A 53 14.79 -14.35 17.79
C LEU A 53 13.80 -13.60 18.70
N GLY A 54 13.46 -14.15 19.87
CA GLY A 54 12.53 -13.55 20.82
C GLY A 54 11.04 -13.71 20.45
N LEU A 55 10.70 -14.59 19.50
CA LEU A 55 9.34 -14.85 19.06
C LEU A 55 8.69 -15.99 19.86
N GLU A 56 7.42 -15.82 20.23
CA GLU A 56 6.56 -16.90 20.69
C GLU A 56 5.96 -17.64 19.48
N ILE A 57 5.99 -18.98 19.46
CA ILE A 57 5.20 -19.74 18.48
C ILE A 57 3.76 -19.81 19.00
N THR A 58 2.91 -18.92 18.51
CA THR A 58 1.57 -18.67 19.02
C THR A 58 0.55 -19.70 18.56
N LEU A 59 0.81 -20.35 17.43
CA LEU A 59 -0.09 -21.31 16.80
C LEU A 59 0.68 -22.27 15.87
N PHE A 60 0.30 -23.54 15.86
CA PHE A 60 0.63 -24.47 14.78
C PHE A 60 -0.60 -24.75 13.93
N GLN A 61 -0.48 -24.60 12.60
CA GLN A 61 -1.65 -24.68 11.73
C GLN A 61 -1.31 -25.13 10.30
N PRO A 62 -2.29 -25.65 9.52
CA PRO A 62 -3.66 -26.00 9.91
C PRO A 62 -3.84 -27.51 10.12
N PHE A 63 -4.75 -27.90 11.01
CA PHE A 63 -5.25 -29.28 11.10
C PHE A 63 -6.61 -29.41 10.38
N ARG A 64 -6.62 -30.07 9.23
CA ARG A 64 -7.80 -30.11 8.33
C ARG A 64 -8.64 -31.36 8.50
N ASP A 65 -9.94 -31.27 8.24
CA ASP A 65 -10.87 -32.40 8.11
C ASP A 65 -10.90 -33.31 9.34
N PHE A 66 -11.36 -32.77 10.47
CA PHE A 66 -11.41 -33.50 11.75
C PHE A 66 -12.83 -33.91 12.13
N GLU A 67 -13.70 -32.94 12.38
CA GLU A 67 -14.99 -33.14 13.01
C GLU A 67 -16.00 -33.77 12.04
N GLY A 68 -16.91 -34.58 12.56
CA GLY A 68 -18.01 -35.12 11.78
C GLY A 68 -17.61 -36.23 10.79
N MET A 69 -16.43 -36.81 10.95
CA MET A 69 -15.98 -37.92 10.09
C MET A 69 -16.76 -39.22 10.38
N PRO A 70 -17.02 -40.06 9.37
CA PRO A 70 -17.58 -41.39 9.57
C PRO A 70 -16.67 -42.26 10.45
N GLU A 71 -17.25 -43.20 11.21
CA GLU A 71 -16.53 -44.01 12.22
C GLU A 71 -15.24 -44.66 11.70
N ALA A 72 -15.29 -45.20 10.47
CA ALA A 72 -14.14 -45.83 9.83
C ALA A 72 -12.94 -44.88 9.59
N LEU A 73 -13.20 -43.57 9.49
CA LEU A 73 -12.18 -42.54 9.27
C LEU A 73 -11.90 -41.72 10.54
N ARG A 74 -12.86 -41.67 11.47
CA ARG A 74 -12.78 -40.90 12.72
C ARG A 74 -11.53 -41.25 13.52
N GLN A 75 -11.28 -42.53 13.80
CA GLN A 75 -10.10 -42.96 14.57
C GLN A 75 -8.79 -42.47 13.93
N ARG A 76 -8.67 -42.55 12.60
CA ARG A 76 -7.49 -42.10 11.86
C ARG A 76 -7.24 -40.60 12.03
N THR A 77 -8.29 -39.79 12.13
CA THR A 77 -8.15 -38.35 12.37
C THR A 77 -7.64 -38.07 13.78
N PHE A 78 -8.11 -38.81 14.81
CA PHE A 78 -7.58 -38.71 16.17
C PHE A 78 -6.11 -39.14 16.24
N ASP A 79 -5.73 -40.25 15.59
CA ASP A 79 -4.32 -40.69 15.56
C ASP A 79 -3.42 -39.64 14.87
N ARG A 80 -3.95 -38.93 13.87
CA ARG A 80 -3.23 -37.82 13.23
C ARG A 80 -3.08 -36.63 14.18
N ALA A 81 -4.11 -36.31 14.98
CA ALA A 81 -4.03 -35.25 15.98
C ALA A 81 -2.97 -35.55 17.05
N GLU A 82 -2.88 -36.79 17.55
CA GLU A 82 -1.84 -37.19 18.50
C GLU A 82 -0.42 -36.97 17.95
N ARG A 83 -0.20 -37.27 16.66
CA ARG A 83 1.08 -36.98 16.00
C ARG A 83 1.35 -35.48 15.85
N LYS A 84 0.31 -34.65 15.69
CA LYS A 84 0.47 -33.18 15.67
C LYS A 84 0.82 -32.65 17.05
N PHE A 85 0.23 -33.20 18.11
CA PHE A 85 0.59 -32.86 19.48
C PHE A 85 2.06 -33.16 19.77
N ASP A 86 2.60 -34.29 19.28
CA ASP A 86 4.04 -34.58 19.42
C ASP A 86 4.91 -33.49 18.76
N VAL A 87 4.56 -33.07 17.53
CA VAL A 87 5.26 -31.97 16.82
C VAL A 87 5.16 -30.64 17.57
N MET A 88 3.98 -30.28 18.06
CA MET A 88 3.75 -29.04 18.80
C MET A 88 4.59 -28.95 20.07
N GLN A 89 4.72 -30.07 20.81
CA GLN A 89 5.55 -30.13 22.00
C GLN A 89 7.04 -29.92 21.68
N GLU A 90 7.50 -30.40 20.53
CA GLU A 90 8.87 -30.18 20.07
C GLU A 90 9.11 -28.74 19.56
N LEU A 91 8.14 -28.15 18.85
CA LEU A 91 8.15 -26.73 18.50
C LEU A 91 8.18 -25.86 19.77
N GLY A 92 7.46 -26.28 20.80
CA GLY A 92 7.24 -25.51 22.02
C GLY A 92 6.04 -24.57 21.91
N THR A 93 4.98 -24.98 21.22
CA THR A 93 3.69 -24.27 21.14
C THR A 93 2.59 -25.08 21.79
N ASP A 94 1.55 -24.41 22.29
CA ASP A 94 0.45 -25.05 23.02
C ASP A 94 -0.87 -25.04 22.25
N LEU A 95 -0.98 -24.37 21.10
CA LEU A 95 -2.25 -24.17 20.39
C LEU A 95 -2.18 -24.71 18.95
N VAL A 96 -3.21 -25.46 18.56
CA VAL A 96 -3.41 -25.90 17.16
C VAL A 96 -4.72 -25.36 16.60
N LEU A 97 -4.67 -24.91 15.34
CA LEU A 97 -5.86 -24.57 14.58
C LEU A 97 -6.45 -25.81 13.93
N VAL A 98 -7.72 -26.09 14.21
CA VAL A 98 -8.54 -27.07 13.51
C VAL A 98 -9.53 -26.31 12.66
N CYS A 99 -9.38 -26.38 11.33
CA CYS A 99 -10.31 -25.70 10.43
C CYS A 99 -11.49 -26.62 10.09
N SER A 100 -12.68 -26.05 9.96
CA SER A 100 -13.92 -26.78 9.66
C SER A 100 -13.78 -27.71 8.46
N ASN A 101 -14.36 -28.90 8.58
CA ASN A 101 -14.22 -29.99 7.64
C ASN A 101 -14.76 -29.63 6.25
N VAL A 102 -13.95 -29.86 5.20
CA VAL A 102 -14.32 -29.65 3.80
C VAL A 102 -14.47 -30.98 3.04
N SER A 103 -14.18 -32.10 3.70
CA SER A 103 -14.28 -33.42 3.11
C SER A 103 -15.71 -33.74 2.68
N PRO A 104 -15.91 -34.32 1.47
CA PRO A 104 -17.22 -34.82 1.05
C PRO A 104 -17.73 -35.97 1.93
N ALA A 105 -16.85 -36.62 2.70
CA ALA A 105 -17.22 -37.70 3.61
C ALA A 105 -17.81 -37.21 4.94
N ALA A 106 -17.71 -35.91 5.26
CA ALA A 106 -18.20 -35.37 6.53
C ALA A 106 -19.72 -35.51 6.66
N LEU A 107 -20.19 -36.00 7.81
CA LEU A 107 -21.60 -36.31 8.08
C LEU A 107 -22.40 -35.12 8.65
N GLY A 108 -21.72 -34.09 9.17
CA GLY A 108 -22.34 -32.92 9.79
C GLY A 108 -22.95 -33.19 11.17
N GLY A 109 -23.65 -32.18 11.70
CA GLY A 109 -24.33 -32.20 12.99
C GLY A 109 -23.53 -31.55 14.13
N ILE A 110 -24.10 -30.50 14.73
CA ILE A 110 -23.49 -29.71 15.81
C ILE A 110 -23.11 -30.58 17.01
N ASP A 111 -24.00 -31.46 17.48
CA ASP A 111 -23.72 -32.32 18.65
C ASP A 111 -22.62 -33.34 18.36
N ARG A 112 -22.54 -33.84 17.12
CA ARG A 112 -21.46 -34.75 16.70
C ARG A 112 -20.12 -34.02 16.75
N ALA A 113 -20.04 -32.85 16.13
CA ALA A 113 -18.84 -32.03 16.15
C ALA A 113 -18.44 -31.65 17.58
N ALA A 114 -19.40 -31.27 18.44
CA ALA A 114 -19.16 -30.95 19.84
C ALA A 114 -18.58 -32.14 20.62
N ASN A 115 -19.10 -33.36 20.41
CA ASN A 115 -18.55 -34.57 21.00
C ASN A 115 -17.13 -34.89 20.49
N ASP A 116 -16.87 -34.72 19.19
CA ASP A 116 -15.54 -34.90 18.61
C ASP A 116 -14.53 -33.91 19.21
N PHE A 117 -14.90 -32.64 19.32
CA PHE A 117 -14.05 -31.62 19.95
C PHE A 117 -13.86 -31.83 21.45
N ARG A 118 -14.89 -32.29 22.17
CA ARG A 118 -14.75 -32.64 23.59
C ARG A 118 -13.72 -33.75 23.79
N GLU A 119 -13.79 -34.83 23.01
CA GLU A 119 -12.81 -35.93 23.09
C GLU A 119 -11.40 -35.45 22.69
N LEU A 120 -11.29 -34.58 21.67
CA LEU A 120 -10.01 -34.00 21.29
C LEU A 120 -9.43 -33.11 22.40
N GLY A 121 -10.29 -32.35 23.08
CA GLY A 121 -9.96 -31.56 24.27
C GLY A 121 -9.41 -32.44 25.41
N ASP A 122 -10.06 -33.57 25.69
CA ASP A 122 -9.62 -34.53 26.72
C ASP A 122 -8.24 -35.13 26.42
N ARG A 123 -7.86 -35.23 25.15
CA ARG A 123 -6.52 -35.67 24.70
C ARG A 123 -5.50 -34.53 24.80
N ALA A 124 -5.87 -33.33 24.33
CA ALA A 124 -5.01 -32.15 24.35
C ALA A 124 -4.62 -31.74 25.78
N VAL A 125 -5.58 -31.74 26.72
CA VAL A 125 -5.33 -31.32 28.12
C VAL A 125 -4.34 -32.22 28.85
N LYS A 126 -4.31 -33.53 28.55
CA LYS A 126 -3.33 -34.47 29.11
C LYS A 126 -1.89 -34.14 28.72
N ARG A 127 -1.73 -33.36 27.64
CA ARG A 127 -0.45 -32.93 27.07
C ARG A 127 -0.17 -31.44 27.29
N GLY A 128 -1.05 -30.73 28.01
CA GLY A 128 -0.95 -29.28 28.23
C GLY A 128 -1.24 -28.45 26.98
N LEU A 129 -1.98 -29.00 26.02
CA LEU A 129 -2.27 -28.36 24.72
C LEU A 129 -3.72 -27.86 24.65
N ARG A 130 -3.97 -26.97 23.70
CA ARG A 130 -5.25 -26.31 23.40
C ARG A 130 -5.60 -26.50 21.93
N VAL A 131 -6.90 -26.54 21.65
CA VAL A 131 -7.46 -26.73 20.32
C VAL A 131 -8.37 -25.55 20.01
N GLY A 132 -8.04 -24.82 18.96
CA GLY A 132 -8.86 -23.74 18.44
C GLY A 132 -9.65 -24.19 17.21
N TYR A 133 -10.97 -23.99 17.22
CA TYR A 133 -11.82 -24.29 16.08
C TYR A 133 -12.07 -23.05 15.23
N GLU A 134 -11.80 -23.15 13.94
CA GLU A 134 -12.02 -22.10 12.94
C GLU A 134 -13.07 -22.54 11.91
N ALA A 135 -14.05 -21.69 11.64
CA ALA A 135 -15.01 -21.91 10.55
C ALA A 135 -14.47 -21.34 9.23
N LEU A 136 -14.12 -22.22 8.29
CA LEU A 136 -13.77 -21.82 6.93
C LEU A 136 -15.03 -21.33 6.20
N ALA A 137 -14.92 -20.28 5.40
CA ALA A 137 -16.05 -19.75 4.64
C ALA A 137 -16.69 -20.74 3.63
N TRP A 138 -15.97 -21.80 3.30
CA TRP A 138 -16.38 -22.90 2.42
C TRP A 138 -16.45 -24.26 3.15
N GLY A 139 -16.46 -24.26 4.49
CA GLY A 139 -16.65 -25.48 5.27
C GLY A 139 -17.95 -26.20 4.89
N ARG A 140 -17.89 -27.54 4.84
CA ARG A 140 -18.95 -28.37 4.25
C ARG A 140 -20.27 -28.27 5.02
N HIS A 141 -20.17 -28.22 6.35
CA HIS A 141 -21.30 -28.13 7.27
C HIS A 141 -21.22 -26.93 8.19
N ILE A 142 -20.02 -26.51 8.56
CA ILE A 142 -19.76 -25.36 9.43
C ILE A 142 -18.97 -24.35 8.63
N ASN A 143 -19.57 -23.21 8.31
CA ASN A 143 -18.93 -22.11 7.59
C ASN A 143 -19.35 -20.75 8.15
N ASP A 144 -19.77 -20.76 9.42
CA ASP A 144 -20.24 -19.62 10.17
C ASP A 144 -19.64 -19.69 11.57
N HIS A 145 -19.02 -18.60 12.02
CA HIS A 145 -18.38 -18.57 13.34
C HIS A 145 -19.39 -18.76 14.48
N ARG A 146 -20.69 -18.48 14.26
CA ARG A 146 -21.75 -18.70 15.25
C ARG A 146 -22.02 -20.19 15.46
N ASP A 147 -21.97 -20.97 14.40
CA ASP A 147 -22.11 -22.44 14.48
C ASP A 147 -20.87 -23.06 15.10
N ALA A 148 -19.68 -22.56 14.76
CA ALA A 148 -18.45 -22.95 15.44
C ALA A 148 -18.49 -22.63 16.94
N TRP A 149 -18.98 -21.44 17.31
CA TRP A 149 -19.19 -21.09 18.71
C TRP A 149 -20.16 -22.05 19.40
N GLU A 150 -21.27 -22.39 18.76
CA GLU A 150 -22.23 -23.33 19.35
C GLU A 150 -21.61 -24.72 19.58
N ILE A 151 -20.75 -25.19 18.66
CA ILE A 151 -19.97 -26.43 18.83
C ILE A 151 -19.04 -26.32 20.04
N VAL A 152 -18.23 -25.26 20.13
CA VAL A 152 -17.28 -25.03 21.24
C VAL A 152 -18.02 -24.92 22.57
N ARG A 153 -19.15 -24.20 22.60
CA ARG A 153 -19.99 -24.03 23.77
C ARG A 153 -20.58 -25.35 24.25
N ARG A 154 -21.04 -26.23 23.34
CA ARG A 154 -21.56 -27.57 23.69
C ARG A 154 -20.47 -28.58 24.03
N ALA A 155 -19.28 -28.46 23.44
CA ALA A 155 -18.13 -29.28 23.81
C ALA A 155 -17.76 -29.05 25.28
N ASP A 156 -17.98 -27.84 25.80
CA ASP A 156 -17.84 -27.44 27.21
C ASP A 156 -16.53 -27.94 27.83
N HIS A 157 -15.43 -27.62 27.16
CA HIS A 157 -14.09 -28.07 27.54
C HIS A 157 -13.14 -26.85 27.65
N PRO A 158 -12.35 -26.69 28.72
CA PRO A 158 -11.48 -25.52 28.91
C PRO A 158 -10.39 -25.39 27.85
N ASN A 159 -9.86 -26.50 27.33
CA ASN A 159 -8.83 -26.51 26.27
C ASN A 159 -9.40 -26.51 24.84
N VAL A 160 -10.71 -26.28 24.68
CA VAL A 160 -11.35 -26.11 23.37
C VAL A 160 -11.93 -24.70 23.30
N GLY A 161 -11.52 -23.96 22.28
CA GLY A 161 -11.88 -22.57 22.05
C GLY A 161 -12.06 -22.27 20.57
N LEU A 162 -12.31 -21.01 20.25
CA LEU A 162 -12.46 -20.50 18.90
C LEU A 162 -11.20 -19.83 18.40
N ILE A 163 -11.01 -19.96 17.09
CA ILE A 163 -10.17 -19.07 16.30
C ILE A 163 -11.11 -18.29 15.40
N LEU A 164 -11.00 -16.96 15.47
CA LEU A 164 -11.84 -16.05 14.69
C LEU A 164 -11.01 -15.48 13.55
N ASP A 165 -11.40 -15.79 12.31
CA ASP A 165 -10.82 -15.22 11.10
C ASP A 165 -11.77 -14.16 10.51
N SER A 166 -11.24 -12.95 10.28
CA SER A 166 -12.03 -11.84 9.75
C SER A 166 -12.47 -12.06 8.31
N PHE A 167 -11.62 -12.62 7.44
CA PHE A 167 -11.99 -12.90 6.06
C PHE A 167 -13.13 -13.91 6.00
N HIS A 168 -13.07 -15.00 6.76
CA HIS A 168 -14.10 -16.04 6.74
C HIS A 168 -15.47 -15.52 7.18
N SER A 169 -15.48 -14.63 8.16
CA SER A 169 -16.70 -14.01 8.66
C SER A 169 -17.23 -12.94 7.70
N LEU A 170 -16.36 -12.03 7.26
CA LEU A 170 -16.75 -10.84 6.49
C LEU A 170 -17.04 -11.14 5.01
N SER A 171 -16.32 -12.07 4.39
CA SER A 171 -16.60 -12.51 3.00
C SER A 171 -18.00 -13.11 2.85
N ARG A 172 -18.52 -13.74 3.91
CA ARG A 172 -19.89 -14.27 4.00
C ARG A 172 -20.90 -13.27 4.55
N LYS A 173 -20.47 -12.05 4.87
CA LYS A 173 -21.30 -10.99 5.48
C LYS A 173 -21.97 -11.44 6.78
N ILE A 174 -21.27 -12.25 7.58
CA ILE A 174 -21.79 -12.69 8.88
C ILE A 174 -21.74 -11.51 9.84
N GLU A 175 -22.84 -11.32 10.56
CA GLU A 175 -23.00 -10.20 11.51
C GLU A 175 -21.96 -10.23 12.63
N VAL A 176 -21.06 -9.23 12.62
CA VAL A 176 -19.98 -9.07 13.62
C VAL A 176 -20.50 -8.90 15.04
N ASN A 177 -21.74 -8.42 15.20
CA ASN A 177 -22.36 -8.21 16.52
C ASN A 177 -22.46 -9.50 17.34
N SER A 178 -22.55 -10.66 16.67
CA SER A 178 -22.60 -11.96 17.34
C SER A 178 -21.33 -12.29 18.15
N ILE A 179 -20.18 -11.73 17.76
CA ILE A 179 -18.87 -11.94 18.43
C ILE A 179 -18.90 -11.44 19.88
N ARG A 180 -19.62 -10.34 20.14
CA ARG A 180 -19.70 -9.72 21.48
C ARG A 180 -20.26 -10.64 22.57
N SER A 181 -20.96 -11.69 22.17
CA SER A 181 -21.55 -12.69 23.08
C SER A 181 -20.59 -13.82 23.46
N ILE A 182 -19.45 -13.92 22.78
CA ILE A 182 -18.47 -14.98 23.01
C ILE A 182 -17.62 -14.60 24.24
N PRO A 183 -17.53 -15.48 25.27
CA PRO A 183 -16.64 -15.25 26.40
C PRO A 183 -15.19 -15.10 25.95
N ARG A 184 -14.49 -14.09 26.49
CA ARG A 184 -13.11 -13.79 26.07
C ARG A 184 -12.14 -14.97 26.21
N ASP A 185 -12.33 -15.82 27.21
CA ASP A 185 -11.52 -17.00 27.49
C ASP A 185 -11.78 -18.14 26.49
N LYS A 186 -12.83 -18.03 25.68
CA LYS A 186 -13.13 -18.94 24.58
C LYS A 186 -12.62 -18.46 23.22
N ILE A 187 -12.03 -17.28 23.14
CA ILE A 187 -11.30 -16.82 21.95
C ILE A 187 -9.83 -17.12 22.21
N PHE A 188 -9.23 -18.02 21.44
CA PHE A 188 -7.84 -18.46 21.66
C PHE A 188 -6.83 -17.68 20.83
N ILE A 189 -7.17 -17.36 19.58
CA ILE A 189 -6.41 -16.45 18.71
C ILE A 189 -7.36 -15.82 17.69
N VAL A 190 -7.00 -14.66 17.16
CA VAL A 190 -7.76 -13.92 16.14
C VAL A 190 -6.87 -13.74 14.93
N GLN A 191 -7.31 -14.19 13.77
CA GLN A 191 -6.63 -14.01 12.49
C GLN A 191 -7.32 -12.92 11.69
N LEU A 192 -6.55 -11.91 11.30
CA LEU A 192 -7.01 -10.75 10.57
C LEU A 192 -6.51 -10.84 9.14
N ALA A 193 -7.47 -10.72 8.24
CA ALA A 193 -7.30 -10.68 6.81
C ALA A 193 -8.37 -9.75 6.22
N ASP A 194 -7.89 -8.71 5.55
CA ASP A 194 -8.69 -7.85 4.70
C ASP A 194 -8.77 -8.46 3.29
N ALA A 195 -9.55 -7.88 2.38
CA ALA A 195 -9.58 -8.27 0.97
C ALA A 195 -10.30 -7.19 0.14
N PRO A 196 -10.01 -7.04 -1.16
CA PRO A 196 -10.78 -6.15 -2.03
C PRO A 196 -12.20 -6.71 -2.19
N LEU A 197 -13.22 -5.85 -2.14
CA LEU A 197 -14.62 -6.28 -2.19
C LEU A 197 -15.06 -6.56 -3.64
N ILE A 198 -14.71 -7.75 -4.12
CA ILE A 198 -15.00 -8.22 -5.49
C ILE A 198 -15.82 -9.51 -5.41
N ASP A 199 -16.84 -9.63 -6.26
CA ASP A 199 -17.67 -10.85 -6.31
C ASP A 199 -16.90 -12.01 -6.94
N MET A 200 -16.59 -13.03 -6.14
CA MET A 200 -15.73 -14.16 -6.51
C MET A 200 -16.11 -15.41 -5.70
N ASP A 201 -15.69 -16.59 -6.18
CA ASP A 201 -15.72 -17.81 -5.36
C ASP A 201 -14.90 -17.60 -4.07
N LEU A 202 -15.46 -17.96 -2.92
CA LEU A 202 -14.86 -17.68 -1.60
C LEU A 202 -13.49 -18.32 -1.41
N LEU A 203 -13.29 -19.55 -1.89
CA LEU A 203 -12.02 -20.24 -1.77
C LEU A 203 -10.97 -19.60 -2.66
N TYR A 204 -11.34 -19.27 -3.90
CA TYR A 204 -10.46 -18.58 -4.83
C TYR A 204 -10.08 -17.19 -4.30
N TRP A 205 -11.06 -16.40 -3.85
CA TRP A 205 -10.86 -15.08 -3.27
C TRP A 205 -9.89 -15.14 -2.08
N SER A 206 -10.12 -16.09 -1.16
CA SER A 206 -9.30 -16.28 0.03
C SER A 206 -7.85 -16.66 -0.27
N ARG A 207 -7.59 -17.37 -1.38
CA ARG A 207 -6.25 -17.90 -1.70
C ARG A 207 -5.34 -16.90 -2.40
N HIS A 208 -5.93 -15.89 -3.03
CA HIS A 208 -5.23 -15.05 -3.99
C HIS A 208 -5.27 -13.55 -3.62
N PHE A 209 -6.27 -13.10 -2.85
CA PHE A 209 -6.56 -11.68 -2.67
C PHE A 209 -6.79 -11.26 -1.21
N ARG A 210 -6.40 -12.06 -0.22
CA ARG A 210 -6.37 -11.53 1.16
C ARG A 210 -5.31 -10.43 1.24
N ASN A 211 -5.56 -9.37 1.99
CA ASN A 211 -4.62 -8.26 2.19
C ASN A 211 -4.43 -8.01 3.69
N MET A 212 -3.42 -7.20 4.04
CA MET A 212 -3.28 -6.70 5.39
C MET A 212 -4.44 -5.73 5.73
N PRO A 213 -4.85 -5.59 7.00
CA PRO A 213 -5.83 -4.59 7.40
C PRO A 213 -5.53 -3.17 6.88
N GLY A 214 -6.50 -2.58 6.16
CA GLY A 214 -6.39 -1.25 5.55
C GLY A 214 -6.05 -1.26 4.06
N GLU A 215 -5.52 -2.38 3.56
CA GLU A 215 -5.21 -2.57 2.14
C GLU A 215 -6.38 -3.12 1.34
N GLY A 216 -7.39 -3.72 1.97
CA GLY A 216 -8.63 -4.17 1.33
C GLY A 216 -9.83 -3.25 1.61
N ASP A 217 -11.03 -3.77 1.41
CA ASP A 217 -12.30 -3.06 1.54
C ASP A 217 -13.25 -3.75 2.52
N LEU A 218 -12.81 -4.82 3.21
CA LEU A 218 -13.62 -5.49 4.21
C LEU A 218 -13.69 -4.64 5.49
N PRO A 219 -14.80 -4.68 6.26
CA PRO A 219 -14.95 -3.90 7.48
C PRO A 219 -14.19 -4.52 8.67
N VAL A 220 -12.88 -4.74 8.50
CA VAL A 220 -11.99 -5.37 9.50
C VAL A 220 -11.93 -4.56 10.80
N THR A 221 -12.03 -3.24 10.74
CA THR A 221 -12.11 -2.38 11.94
C THR A 221 -13.34 -2.71 12.80
N ALA A 222 -14.50 -2.94 12.18
CA ALA A 222 -15.73 -3.29 12.91
C ALA A 222 -15.65 -4.70 13.52
N PHE A 223 -15.03 -5.64 12.81
CA PHE A 223 -14.77 -6.99 13.31
C PHE A 223 -13.84 -6.97 14.53
N THR A 224 -12.70 -6.27 14.43
CA THR A 224 -11.73 -6.14 15.52
C THR A 224 -12.30 -5.38 16.71
N ALA A 225 -13.13 -4.36 16.50
CA ALA A 225 -13.84 -3.67 17.57
C ALA A 225 -14.78 -4.61 18.34
N ALA A 226 -15.58 -5.43 17.64
CA ALA A 226 -16.46 -6.39 18.27
C ALA A 226 -15.70 -7.42 19.14
N ILE A 227 -14.49 -7.80 18.73
CA ILE A 227 -13.59 -8.65 19.52
C ILE A 227 -13.05 -7.90 20.74
N ALA A 228 -12.53 -6.69 20.55
CA ALA A 228 -11.96 -5.89 21.64
C ALA A 228 -12.99 -5.63 22.76
N GLU A 229 -14.25 -5.41 22.41
CA GLU A 229 -15.36 -5.22 23.35
C GLU A 229 -15.67 -6.47 24.22
N THR A 230 -15.26 -7.67 23.79
CA THR A 230 -15.33 -8.87 24.65
C THR A 230 -14.35 -8.81 25.83
N GLY A 231 -13.35 -7.93 25.76
CA GLY A 231 -12.22 -7.86 26.69
C GLY A 231 -11.11 -8.87 26.39
N TYR A 232 -11.10 -9.47 25.20
CA TYR A 232 -10.00 -10.30 24.70
C TYR A 232 -8.68 -9.53 24.68
N ASP A 233 -7.64 -10.14 25.25
CA ASP A 233 -6.30 -9.58 25.46
C ASP A 233 -5.18 -10.47 24.91
N GLY A 234 -5.53 -11.47 24.08
CA GLY A 234 -4.60 -12.39 23.44
C GLY A 234 -3.96 -11.85 22.16
N TYR A 235 -3.52 -12.76 21.29
CA TYR A 235 -2.89 -12.45 20.01
C TYR A 235 -3.90 -12.04 18.95
N PHE A 236 -3.60 -10.93 18.28
CA PHE A 236 -4.16 -10.54 16.99
C PHE A 236 -3.10 -10.82 15.94
N SER A 237 -3.44 -11.74 15.05
CA SER A 237 -2.52 -12.32 14.10
C SER A 237 -2.93 -12.01 12.67
N LEU A 238 -1.99 -12.11 11.73
CA LEU A 238 -2.25 -11.97 10.31
C LEU A 238 -2.15 -13.33 9.61
N GLU A 239 -3.19 -13.70 8.87
CA GLU A 239 -3.20 -14.90 8.03
C GLU A 239 -3.59 -14.55 6.60
N ILE A 240 -2.59 -14.29 5.77
CA ILE A 240 -2.79 -13.75 4.43
C ILE A 240 -2.35 -14.77 3.38
N PHE A 241 -3.21 -15.00 2.39
CA PHE A 241 -2.84 -15.68 1.17
C PHE A 241 -3.02 -14.70 0.01
N ASN A 242 -1.91 -14.19 -0.49
CA ASN A 242 -1.88 -13.17 -1.55
C ASN A 242 -0.78 -13.48 -2.56
N ASP A 243 -1.10 -13.43 -3.84
CA ASP A 243 -0.13 -13.68 -4.91
C ASP A 243 0.93 -12.57 -5.02
N GLN A 244 0.58 -11.32 -4.74
CA GLN A 244 1.51 -10.19 -4.71
C GLN A 244 2.54 -10.36 -3.60
N PHE A 245 2.11 -10.78 -2.41
CA PHE A 245 3.00 -10.99 -1.26
C PHE A 245 3.97 -12.16 -1.48
N ARG A 246 3.56 -13.15 -2.27
CA ARG A 246 4.45 -14.25 -2.66
C ARG A 246 5.58 -13.81 -3.59
N GLY A 247 5.36 -12.75 -4.37
CA GLY A 247 6.37 -12.14 -5.23
C GLY A 247 7.24 -11.09 -4.54
N GLY A 248 6.74 -10.48 -3.46
CA GLY A 248 7.38 -9.36 -2.79
C GLY A 248 8.47 -9.72 -1.77
N SER A 249 9.09 -8.66 -1.23
CA SER A 249 10.17 -8.72 -0.23
C SER A 249 9.68 -9.22 1.12
N THR A 250 10.28 -10.30 1.63
CA THR A 250 10.00 -10.89 2.95
C THR A 250 10.03 -9.84 4.07
N ARG A 251 11.07 -8.99 4.09
CA ARG A 251 11.24 -7.95 5.12
C ARG A 251 10.19 -6.84 5.01
N SER A 252 9.89 -6.40 3.80
CA SER A 252 8.92 -5.31 3.58
C SER A 252 7.52 -5.76 3.98
N ILE A 253 7.10 -6.96 3.55
CA ILE A 253 5.77 -7.51 3.86
C ILE A 253 5.61 -7.75 5.37
N ALA A 254 6.66 -8.23 6.06
CA ALA A 254 6.61 -8.34 7.52
C ALA A 254 6.44 -6.97 8.18
N ALA A 255 7.19 -5.95 7.74
CA ALA A 255 7.05 -4.59 8.26
C ALA A 255 5.65 -4.00 8.00
N ASP A 256 5.08 -4.23 6.82
CA ASP A 256 3.73 -3.79 6.47
C ASP A 256 2.65 -4.52 7.27
N GLY A 257 2.83 -5.83 7.49
CA GLY A 257 1.97 -6.61 8.38
C GLY A 257 1.95 -6.00 9.79
N HIS A 258 3.13 -5.74 10.37
CA HIS A 258 3.18 -5.11 11.69
C HIS A 258 2.54 -3.71 11.70
N ARG A 259 2.86 -2.87 10.69
CA ARG A 259 2.24 -1.55 10.50
C ARG A 259 0.71 -1.63 10.45
N SER A 260 0.16 -2.58 9.69
CA SER A 260 -1.28 -2.75 9.50
C SER A 260 -2.00 -3.08 10.81
N LEU A 261 -1.41 -3.95 11.65
CA LEU A 261 -1.97 -4.29 12.96
C LEU A 261 -1.95 -3.07 13.89
N ILE A 262 -0.82 -2.38 13.98
CA ILE A 262 -0.70 -1.18 14.81
C ILE A 262 -1.68 -0.09 14.35
N TYR A 263 -1.81 0.11 13.04
CA TYR A 263 -2.76 1.05 12.45
C TYR A 263 -4.21 0.67 12.78
N LEU A 264 -4.61 -0.59 12.55
CA LEU A 264 -5.94 -1.09 12.88
C LEU A 264 -6.24 -0.96 14.38
N GLY A 265 -5.27 -1.30 15.22
CA GLY A 265 -5.40 -1.16 16.66
C GLY A 265 -5.56 0.30 17.11
N ASP A 266 -4.87 1.26 16.45
CA ASP A 266 -5.04 2.69 16.69
C ASP A 266 -6.44 3.17 16.29
N GLN A 267 -6.99 2.67 15.17
CA GLN A 267 -8.37 2.98 14.78
C GLN A 267 -9.37 2.43 15.80
N VAL A 268 -9.21 1.16 16.20
CA VAL A 268 -10.15 0.50 17.11
C VAL A 268 -10.11 1.12 18.50
N ARG A 269 -8.94 1.41 19.07
CA ARG A 269 -8.85 2.01 20.42
C ARG A 269 -9.49 3.40 20.53
N ARG A 270 -9.63 4.11 19.40
CA ARG A 270 -10.28 5.43 19.33
C ARG A 270 -11.81 5.31 19.31
N LEU A 271 -12.35 4.11 19.11
CA LEU A 271 -13.79 3.85 19.20
C LEU A 271 -14.22 3.74 20.68
N PRO A 272 -15.45 4.18 21.01
CA PRO A 272 -16.00 3.99 22.35
C PRO A 272 -16.03 2.51 22.75
N ASN A 273 -15.74 2.20 24.02
CA ASN A 273 -15.78 0.84 24.61
C ASN A 273 -14.67 -0.14 24.13
N ALA A 274 -13.74 0.30 23.29
CA ALA A 274 -12.57 -0.48 22.87
C ALA A 274 -11.24 0.03 23.46
N GLU A 275 -11.30 0.92 24.46
CA GLU A 275 -10.13 1.61 25.06
C GLU A 275 -9.11 0.65 25.70
N ARG A 276 -9.49 -0.60 25.97
CA ARG A 276 -8.61 -1.63 26.56
C ARG A 276 -7.56 -2.15 25.59
N LEU A 277 -7.74 -1.95 24.28
CA LEU A 277 -6.78 -2.41 23.28
C LEU A 277 -5.51 -1.55 23.35
N THR A 278 -4.42 -2.13 23.82
CA THR A 278 -3.13 -1.44 23.95
C THR A 278 -2.32 -1.50 22.65
N VAL A 279 -2.03 -0.34 22.06
CA VAL A 279 -1.08 -0.16 20.94
C VAL A 279 -0.26 1.11 21.18
N PRO A 280 0.89 1.31 20.52
CA PRO A 280 1.67 2.54 20.63
C PRO A 280 0.81 3.80 20.50
N VAL A 281 1.02 4.76 21.39
CA VAL A 281 0.29 6.03 21.33
C VAL A 281 0.89 6.90 20.24
N MET A 282 0.05 7.27 19.26
CA MET A 282 0.42 8.15 18.18
C MET A 282 -0.63 9.26 17.96
N PRO A 283 -0.23 10.41 17.37
CA PRO A 283 -1.16 11.43 16.88
C PRO A 283 -2.15 10.88 15.86
N ASP A 284 -3.21 11.65 15.57
CA ASP A 284 -4.14 11.31 14.49
C ASP A 284 -3.44 11.42 13.12
N ARG A 285 -4.07 10.90 12.06
CA ARG A 285 -3.56 11.00 10.69
C ARG A 285 -3.35 12.47 10.31
N ALA A 286 -2.19 12.76 9.72
CA ALA A 286 -1.81 14.14 9.39
C ALA A 286 -2.69 14.68 8.26
N LYS A 287 -3.25 15.87 8.44
CA LYS A 287 -4.03 16.53 7.39
C LYS A 287 -3.08 17.18 6.40
N VAL A 288 -3.31 16.96 5.11
CA VAL A 288 -2.46 17.48 4.03
C VAL A 288 -3.16 18.63 3.33
N ASP A 289 -2.50 19.79 3.31
CA ASP A 289 -2.95 21.03 2.66
C ASP A 289 -2.44 21.17 1.22
N GLY A 290 -1.49 20.32 0.81
CA GLY A 290 -0.97 20.25 -0.55
C GLY A 290 0.51 19.87 -0.62
N VAL A 291 1.04 19.93 -1.84
CA VAL A 291 2.45 19.69 -2.13
C VAL A 291 3.23 20.99 -1.93
N ALA A 292 4.18 20.99 -0.99
CA ALA A 292 5.02 22.14 -0.69
C ALA A 292 6.13 22.32 -1.73
N PHE A 293 6.79 21.23 -2.13
CA PHE A 293 7.73 21.18 -3.25
C PHE A 293 7.94 19.75 -3.75
N VAL A 294 8.47 19.63 -4.97
CA VAL A 294 9.07 18.39 -5.49
C VAL A 294 10.55 18.66 -5.77
N GLU A 295 11.42 17.76 -5.34
CA GLU A 295 12.86 17.90 -5.50
C GLU A 295 13.41 16.84 -6.45
N PHE A 296 14.23 17.31 -7.38
CA PHE A 296 14.94 16.51 -8.37
C PHE A 296 16.41 16.38 -7.99
N SER A 297 16.95 15.18 -8.08
CA SER A 297 18.40 14.94 -8.07
C SER A 297 18.88 14.94 -9.50
N ALA A 298 19.96 15.66 -9.82
CA ALA A 298 20.51 15.74 -11.17
C ALA A 298 22.02 15.95 -11.14
N ASP A 299 22.73 15.53 -12.18
CA ASP A 299 24.06 16.08 -12.45
C ASP A 299 23.95 17.40 -13.24
N LYS A 300 25.11 17.94 -13.65
CA LYS A 300 25.14 19.20 -14.40
C LYS A 300 24.44 19.10 -15.76
N ALA A 301 24.56 17.97 -16.46
CA ALA A 301 23.98 17.79 -17.79
C ALA A 301 22.45 17.61 -17.69
N GLY A 302 22.00 16.71 -16.82
CA GLY A 302 20.59 16.46 -16.56
C GLY A 302 19.88 17.68 -15.99
N SER A 303 20.55 18.47 -15.14
CA SER A 303 20.02 19.74 -14.66
C SER A 303 19.80 20.74 -15.80
N GLN A 304 20.73 20.86 -16.76
CA GLN A 304 20.56 21.75 -17.91
C GLN A 304 19.35 21.37 -18.76
N GLU A 305 19.17 20.07 -19.02
CA GLU A 305 18.04 19.57 -19.80
C GLU A 305 16.71 19.75 -19.07
N LEU A 306 16.64 19.39 -17.78
CA LEU A 306 15.45 19.59 -16.95
C LEU A 306 15.08 21.07 -16.88
N VAL A 307 16.04 21.95 -16.61
CA VAL A 307 15.82 23.40 -16.55
C VAL A 307 15.34 23.96 -17.89
N ALA A 308 15.83 23.45 -19.02
CA ALA A 308 15.33 23.85 -20.33
C ALA A 308 13.83 23.52 -20.47
N ILE A 309 13.40 22.32 -20.07
CA ILE A 309 11.98 21.93 -20.07
C ILE A 309 11.17 22.82 -19.12
N LEU A 310 11.65 23.04 -17.89
CA LEU A 310 10.97 23.90 -16.92
C LEU A 310 10.74 25.32 -17.44
N LYS A 311 11.71 25.89 -18.17
CA LYS A 311 11.55 27.19 -18.83
C LYS A 311 10.44 27.17 -19.88
N THR A 312 10.35 26.12 -20.70
CA THR A 312 9.25 25.98 -21.67
C THR A 312 7.88 25.86 -21.00
N LEU A 313 7.84 25.28 -19.80
CA LEU A 313 6.65 25.20 -18.94
C LEU A 313 6.31 26.52 -18.22
N GLY A 314 7.11 27.57 -18.42
CA GLY A 314 6.88 28.89 -17.82
C GLY A 314 7.45 29.08 -16.41
N PHE A 315 8.22 28.13 -15.90
CA PHE A 315 8.89 28.27 -14.60
C PHE A 315 10.08 29.22 -14.70
N LYS A 316 10.32 29.94 -13.61
CA LYS A 316 11.49 30.81 -13.45
C LYS A 316 12.33 30.33 -12.28
N LYS A 317 13.65 30.37 -12.46
CA LYS A 317 14.58 30.31 -11.34
C LYS A 317 14.42 31.59 -10.53
N THR A 318 13.97 31.48 -9.29
CA THR A 318 13.71 32.63 -8.43
C THR A 318 14.69 32.72 -7.29
N LYS A 319 15.28 31.60 -6.87
CA LYS A 319 16.25 31.55 -5.77
C LYS A 319 17.34 30.50 -6.02
N SER A 320 18.48 30.68 -5.36
CA SER A 320 19.52 29.67 -5.19
C SER A 320 19.81 29.47 -3.71
N HIS A 321 20.14 28.25 -3.31
CA HIS A 321 20.42 27.95 -1.92
C HIS A 321 21.66 28.69 -1.43
N ARG A 322 21.65 29.14 -0.17
CA ARG A 322 22.70 30.01 0.40
C ARG A 322 24.10 29.40 0.42
N THR A 323 24.17 28.08 0.50
CA THR A 323 25.39 27.28 0.78
C THR A 323 25.55 26.07 -0.13
N LYS A 324 24.51 25.69 -0.90
CA LYS A 324 24.45 24.45 -1.67
C LYS A 324 24.17 24.73 -3.13
N ASN A 325 24.54 23.81 -4.01
CA ASN A 325 24.26 23.77 -5.44
C ASN A 325 22.82 23.31 -5.69
N VAL A 326 21.87 24.10 -5.20
CA VAL A 326 20.44 23.82 -5.26
C VAL A 326 19.70 25.04 -5.76
N ASP A 327 18.93 24.85 -6.83
CA ASP A 327 18.17 25.91 -7.49
C ASP A 327 16.66 25.75 -7.29
N PHE A 328 15.98 26.88 -7.11
CA PHE A 328 14.57 26.95 -6.76
C PHE A 328 13.76 27.56 -7.91
N PHE A 329 12.76 26.82 -8.38
CA PHE A 329 11.90 27.20 -9.49
C PHE A 329 10.45 27.35 -9.04
N GLU A 330 9.82 28.47 -9.43
CA GLU A 330 8.46 28.82 -9.00
C GLU A 330 7.54 29.19 -10.16
N GLN A 331 6.28 28.75 -10.05
CA GLN A 331 5.16 29.24 -10.86
C GLN A 331 3.85 28.96 -10.10
N GLY A 332 3.03 30.00 -9.87
CA GLY A 332 1.85 29.88 -9.00
C GLY A 332 2.27 29.46 -7.60
N ASP A 333 1.65 28.41 -7.08
CA ASP A 333 1.99 27.74 -5.82
C ASP A 333 2.91 26.52 -6.03
N ILE A 334 3.35 26.26 -7.27
CA ILE A 334 4.24 25.14 -7.59
C ILE A 334 5.67 25.53 -7.26
N ARG A 335 6.38 24.64 -6.56
CA ARG A 335 7.79 24.77 -6.19
C ARG A 335 8.54 23.53 -6.64
N LEU A 336 9.54 23.71 -7.49
CA LEU A 336 10.42 22.63 -7.95
C LEU A 336 11.85 22.96 -7.55
N ILE A 337 12.52 22.00 -6.94
CA ILE A 337 13.91 22.13 -6.50
C ILE A 337 14.77 21.26 -7.41
N VAL A 338 15.83 21.82 -7.97
CA VAL A 338 16.83 21.06 -8.74
C VAL A 338 18.11 21.02 -7.92
N ASN A 339 18.44 19.84 -7.41
CA ASN A 339 19.57 19.60 -6.54
C ASN A 339 20.70 18.92 -7.32
N THR A 340 21.83 19.63 -7.44
CA THR A 340 23.04 19.15 -8.13
C THR A 340 24.21 18.98 -7.17
N GLU A 341 23.94 18.81 -5.87
CA GLU A 341 25.00 18.54 -4.90
C GLU A 341 25.75 17.25 -5.23
N GLN A 342 27.07 17.27 -5.00
CA GLN A 342 27.94 16.11 -5.22
C GLN A 342 28.13 15.28 -3.95
N GLU A 343 27.57 15.74 -2.83
CA GLU A 343 27.58 15.07 -1.54
C GLU A 343 26.16 14.92 -0.99
N GLY A 344 25.99 14.00 -0.05
CA GLY A 344 24.70 13.75 0.59
C GLY A 344 23.74 12.91 -0.26
N PHE A 345 22.49 12.86 0.19
CA PHE A 345 21.53 11.88 -0.33
C PHE A 345 21.08 12.14 -1.76
N ALA A 346 20.97 13.41 -2.19
CA ALA A 346 20.62 13.74 -3.57
C ALA A 346 21.62 13.13 -4.57
N ASN A 347 22.93 13.17 -4.27
CA ASN A 347 23.94 12.53 -5.10
C ASN A 347 23.83 11.00 -5.11
N THR A 348 23.55 10.39 -3.95
CA THR A 348 23.30 8.94 -3.88
C THR A 348 22.08 8.54 -4.71
N SER A 349 21.00 9.31 -4.62
CA SER A 349 19.79 9.09 -5.43
C SER A 349 20.10 9.22 -6.92
N PHE A 350 20.84 10.26 -7.33
CA PHE A 350 21.28 10.42 -8.72
C PHE A 350 22.14 9.24 -9.21
N ALA A 351 23.06 8.74 -8.38
CA ALA A 351 23.92 7.62 -8.75
C ALA A 351 23.16 6.31 -8.99
N VAL A 352 21.98 6.14 -8.36
CA VAL A 352 21.15 4.95 -8.52
C VAL A 352 20.11 5.13 -9.64
N HIS A 353 19.43 6.28 -9.67
CA HIS A 353 18.23 6.51 -10.49
C HIS A 353 18.43 7.50 -11.63
N GLY A 354 19.62 8.10 -11.76
CA GLY A 354 19.86 9.21 -12.69
C GLY A 354 19.07 10.47 -12.31
N THR A 355 18.81 11.32 -13.30
CA THR A 355 18.03 12.54 -13.06
C THR A 355 16.57 12.20 -12.82
N SER A 356 16.08 12.40 -11.59
CA SER A 356 14.78 11.90 -11.15
C SER A 356 14.16 12.78 -10.06
N ALA A 357 12.82 12.79 -9.99
CA ALA A 357 12.07 13.36 -8.88
C ALA A 357 12.07 12.38 -7.70
N TYR A 358 13.04 12.53 -6.81
CA TYR A 358 13.30 11.57 -5.73
C TYR A 358 12.63 11.96 -4.41
N ALA A 359 12.20 13.20 -4.25
CA ALA A 359 11.58 13.66 -3.00
C ALA A 359 10.38 14.56 -3.20
N LEU A 360 9.45 14.43 -2.24
CA LEU A 360 8.19 15.16 -2.17
C LEU A 360 8.08 15.81 -0.78
N ALA A 361 7.75 17.09 -0.72
CA ALA A 361 7.38 17.74 0.52
C ALA A 361 5.87 17.96 0.59
N LEU A 362 5.27 17.57 1.71
CA LEU A 362 3.86 17.76 1.99
C LEU A 362 3.68 18.87 3.02
N THR A 363 2.77 19.79 2.73
CA THR A 363 2.28 20.75 3.73
C THR A 363 1.28 20.03 4.62
N VAL A 364 1.61 19.84 5.88
CA VAL A 364 0.78 19.18 6.89
C VAL A 364 0.33 20.17 7.97
N ASP A 365 -0.68 19.79 8.75
CA ASP A 365 -1.17 20.57 9.88
C ASP A 365 -0.14 20.71 11.00
N ASP A 366 0.60 19.64 11.33
CA ASP A 366 1.71 19.67 12.29
C ASP A 366 2.81 18.67 11.88
N ALA A 367 4.00 19.16 11.51
CA ALA A 367 5.08 18.33 10.98
C ALA A 367 5.66 17.38 12.03
N ARG A 368 5.65 17.79 13.30
CA ARG A 368 6.20 17.01 14.41
C ARG A 368 5.27 15.85 14.77
N ASN A 369 3.95 16.09 14.72
CA ASN A 369 2.94 15.05 14.89
C ASN A 369 2.92 14.08 13.70
N ALA A 370 3.01 14.58 12.46
CA ALA A 370 3.11 13.76 11.27
C ALA A 370 4.31 12.80 11.34
N LEU A 371 5.50 13.32 11.71
CA LEU A 371 6.69 12.50 11.94
C LEU A 371 6.45 11.47 13.05
N SER A 372 5.96 11.91 14.22
CA SER A 372 5.74 11.01 15.36
C SER A 372 4.80 9.86 15.03
N ARG A 373 3.75 10.12 14.23
CA ARG A 373 2.85 9.08 13.74
C ARG A 373 3.55 8.13 12.76
N ALA A 374 4.27 8.67 11.78
CA ALA A 374 4.99 7.85 10.81
C ALA A 374 5.98 6.88 11.50
N LEU A 375 6.73 7.36 12.49
CA LEU A 375 7.68 6.53 13.24
C LEU A 375 6.97 5.47 14.10
N ALA A 376 5.85 5.81 14.73
CA ALA A 376 5.03 4.85 15.47
C ALA A 376 4.45 3.72 14.58
N LEU A 377 4.38 3.98 13.26
CA LEU A 377 3.95 3.03 12.23
C LEU A 377 5.14 2.38 11.49
N GLY A 378 6.36 2.53 12.02
CA GLY A 378 7.56 1.87 11.50
C GLY A 378 8.12 2.48 10.20
N ALA A 379 7.78 3.74 9.88
CA ALA A 379 8.48 4.44 8.81
C ALA A 379 9.94 4.75 9.23
N GLU A 380 10.87 4.64 8.28
CA GLU A 380 12.28 4.97 8.52
C GLU A 380 12.46 6.49 8.51
N GLN A 381 12.94 7.05 9.62
CA GLN A 381 13.31 8.46 9.69
C GLN A 381 14.52 8.73 8.81
N PHE A 382 14.44 9.78 7.99
CA PHE A 382 15.60 10.30 7.30
C PHE A 382 16.12 11.56 8.00
N VAL A 383 17.42 11.57 8.29
CA VAL A 383 18.10 12.73 8.87
C VAL A 383 19.43 12.93 8.15
N GLN A 384 19.70 14.17 7.74
CA GLN A 384 21.01 14.59 7.26
C GLN A 384 21.41 15.91 7.91
N PRO A 385 22.72 16.17 8.14
CA PRO A 385 23.19 17.44 8.65
C PRO A 385 22.83 18.60 7.71
N VAL A 386 22.47 19.74 8.29
CA VAL A 386 22.28 21.02 7.59
C VAL A 386 23.26 22.05 8.14
N ALA A 387 23.61 23.08 7.36
CA ALA A 387 24.55 24.09 7.83
C ALA A 387 23.91 24.99 8.90
N GLU A 388 24.74 25.76 9.62
CA GLU A 388 24.24 26.67 10.65
C GLU A 388 23.26 27.70 10.06
N GLY A 389 22.10 27.84 10.71
CA GLY A 389 21.03 28.73 10.29
C GLY A 389 20.19 28.23 9.10
N GLU A 390 20.38 26.98 8.66
CA GLU A 390 19.48 26.29 7.74
C GLU A 390 18.34 25.57 8.48
N VAL A 391 17.21 25.37 7.81
CA VAL A 391 16.06 24.66 8.36
C VAL A 391 16.25 23.15 8.24
N GLN A 392 16.17 22.45 9.37
CA GLN A 392 16.12 20.99 9.37
C GLN A 392 14.67 20.51 9.19
N ILE A 393 14.31 20.14 7.96
CA ILE A 393 12.97 19.67 7.63
C ILE A 393 12.82 18.18 8.02
N PRO A 394 11.83 17.81 8.85
CA PRO A 394 11.52 16.41 9.15
C PRO A 394 11.22 15.59 7.90
N ALA A 395 11.76 14.37 7.81
CA ALA A 395 11.57 13.51 6.65
C ALA A 395 11.52 12.02 7.02
N ILE A 396 10.86 11.24 6.16
CA ILE A 396 10.86 9.78 6.18
C ILE A 396 11.19 9.22 4.78
N ARG A 397 11.64 7.96 4.73
CA ARG A 397 11.76 7.22 3.46
C ARG A 397 10.39 6.99 2.83
N GLY A 398 10.32 7.17 1.51
CA GLY A 398 9.14 6.96 0.67
C GLY A 398 9.42 6.03 -0.51
N VAL A 399 8.55 6.09 -1.52
CA VAL A 399 8.59 5.23 -2.71
C VAL A 399 9.97 5.21 -3.36
N GLY A 400 10.46 4.01 -3.67
CA GLY A 400 11.75 3.82 -4.36
C GLY A 400 12.97 4.22 -3.54
N GLY A 401 12.84 4.38 -2.22
CA GLY A 401 13.91 4.92 -1.37
C GLY A 401 14.00 6.46 -1.38
N GLY A 402 13.06 7.12 -2.08
CA GLY A 402 12.89 8.57 -2.07
C GLY A 402 12.51 9.14 -0.69
N LEU A 403 12.24 10.43 -0.63
CA LEU A 403 11.92 11.12 0.65
C LEU A 403 10.54 11.76 0.64
N VAL A 404 9.87 11.70 1.80
CA VAL A 404 8.68 12.50 2.10
C VAL A 404 9.01 13.47 3.23
N TYR A 405 9.04 14.76 2.93
CA TYR A 405 9.29 15.84 3.89
C TYR A 405 7.98 16.37 4.47
N PHE A 406 8.01 16.80 5.74
CA PHE A 406 6.88 17.43 6.42
C PHE A 406 7.14 18.90 6.67
N ILE A 407 6.23 19.74 6.18
CA ILE A 407 6.27 21.19 6.37
C ILE A 407 4.97 21.62 7.02
N ASP A 408 5.04 22.37 8.12
CA ASP A 408 3.89 23.06 8.69
C ASP A 408 4.03 24.57 8.56
N LYS A 409 2.91 25.28 8.57
CA LYS A 409 2.87 26.75 8.46
C LYS A 409 3.17 27.47 9.78
N SER A 410 3.19 26.74 10.89
CA SER A 410 3.25 27.30 12.24
C SER A 410 4.68 27.56 12.73
N SER A 411 5.65 26.85 12.15
CA SER A 411 7.06 26.90 12.50
C SER A 411 7.90 27.51 11.37
N ASP A 412 9.22 27.61 11.59
CA ASP A 412 10.17 28.04 10.57
C ASP A 412 10.19 27.12 9.33
N LEU A 413 9.62 25.91 9.42
CA LEU A 413 9.42 25.01 8.28
C LEU A 413 8.63 25.68 7.16
N GLY A 414 7.56 26.42 7.48
CA GLY A 414 6.76 27.14 6.49
C GLY A 414 7.51 28.29 5.81
N ARG A 415 8.65 28.70 6.37
CA ARG A 415 9.52 29.77 5.88
C ARG A 415 10.85 29.25 5.35
N PHE A 416 11.00 27.94 5.13
CA PHE A 416 12.25 27.32 4.66
C PHE A 416 12.82 28.02 3.42
N SER A 417 11.97 28.42 2.46
CA SER A 417 12.41 29.08 1.23
C SER A 417 12.88 30.53 1.43
N GLU A 418 12.53 31.18 2.54
CA GLU A 418 13.04 32.51 2.92
C GLU A 418 14.34 32.40 3.71
N ILE A 419 14.47 31.31 4.46
CA ILE A 419 15.64 31.02 5.27
C ILE A 419 16.71 30.45 4.33
N ASP A 420 16.56 29.24 3.79
CA ASP A 420 17.64 28.51 3.13
C ASP A 420 18.03 29.04 1.73
N PHE A 421 17.26 29.95 1.14
CA PHE A 421 17.48 30.40 -0.24
C PHE A 421 17.62 31.92 -0.37
N LEU A 422 18.49 32.34 -1.28
CA LEU A 422 18.72 33.75 -1.65
C LEU A 422 18.06 34.03 -3.02
N PRO A 423 17.37 35.18 -3.16
CA PRO A 423 16.72 35.53 -4.42
C PRO A 423 17.75 35.74 -5.54
N VAL A 424 17.39 35.32 -6.75
CA VAL A 424 18.18 35.57 -7.96
C VAL A 424 17.33 36.27 -9.00
N GLU A 425 17.92 37.24 -9.70
CA GLU A 425 17.29 37.84 -10.87
C GLU A 425 17.66 37.04 -12.11
N THR A 426 16.65 36.73 -12.93
CA THR A 426 16.85 36.07 -14.23
C THR A 426 16.46 37.05 -15.33
N GLU A 427 17.40 37.38 -16.23
CA GLU A 427 17.17 38.31 -17.35
C GLU A 427 16.31 37.70 -18.47
N GLU A 428 16.10 36.38 -18.45
CA GLU A 428 15.32 35.69 -19.49
C GLU A 428 13.83 36.01 -19.42
N ARG A 429 13.30 36.45 -20.56
CA ARG A 429 11.88 36.75 -20.74
C ARG A 429 11.09 35.46 -20.98
N ILE A 430 10.59 34.87 -19.90
CA ILE A 430 9.68 33.71 -19.94
C ILE A 430 8.23 34.18 -19.76
N THR A 431 7.35 33.80 -20.68
CA THR A 431 5.89 34.03 -20.58
C THR A 431 5.31 33.13 -19.49
N LYS A 432 4.47 33.68 -18.60
CA LYS A 432 3.82 32.88 -17.55
C LYS A 432 2.81 31.94 -18.20
N ALA A 433 2.88 30.64 -17.92
CA ALA A 433 2.00 29.62 -18.50
C ALA A 433 0.69 29.41 -17.72
N HIS A 434 0.41 30.24 -16.72
CA HIS A 434 -0.81 30.18 -15.90
C HIS A 434 -0.98 28.87 -15.11
N LEU A 435 0.11 28.16 -14.81
CA LEU A 435 0.06 27.00 -13.91
C LEU A 435 -0.14 27.48 -12.47
N VAL A 436 -1.02 26.80 -11.74
CA VAL A 436 -1.51 27.25 -10.43
C VAL A 436 -0.91 26.43 -9.29
N ARG A 437 -1.02 25.11 -9.34
CA ARG A 437 -0.57 24.18 -8.28
C ARG A 437 -0.27 22.79 -8.86
N VAL A 438 0.36 21.93 -8.08
CA VAL A 438 0.42 20.49 -8.38
C VAL A 438 -1.00 19.92 -8.27
N ASP A 439 -1.51 19.33 -9.34
CA ASP A 439 -2.83 18.66 -9.35
C ASP A 439 -2.75 17.26 -8.77
N HIS A 440 -1.78 16.48 -9.25
CA HIS A 440 -1.48 15.14 -8.78
C HIS A 440 -0.04 14.75 -9.12
N ILE A 441 0.45 13.73 -8.42
CA ILE A 441 1.76 13.12 -8.61
C ILE A 441 1.51 11.66 -9.01
N ALA A 442 2.20 11.18 -10.04
CA ALA A 442 2.13 9.78 -10.40
C ALA A 442 3.38 9.04 -9.98
N GLN A 443 3.17 8.04 -9.12
CA GLN A 443 4.21 7.11 -8.70
C GLN A 443 3.97 5.77 -9.39
N THR A 444 5.02 5.25 -9.99
CA THR A 444 5.02 3.97 -10.66
C THR A 444 5.87 3.02 -9.84
N VAL A 445 5.29 1.88 -9.49
CA VAL A 445 5.84 0.93 -8.52
C VAL A 445 5.78 -0.49 -9.09
N ALA A 446 6.67 -1.36 -8.61
CA ALA A 446 6.51 -2.78 -8.86
C ALA A 446 5.15 -3.22 -8.29
N TYR A 447 4.40 -4.05 -9.03
CA TYR A 447 3.02 -4.35 -8.67
C TYR A 447 2.89 -4.99 -7.28
N ASP A 448 3.86 -5.81 -6.89
CA ASP A 448 3.99 -6.42 -5.57
C ASP A 448 4.27 -5.44 -4.43
N GLU A 449 4.74 -4.22 -4.72
CA GLU A 449 4.91 -3.12 -3.75
C GLU A 449 3.69 -2.19 -3.67
N MET A 450 2.70 -2.35 -4.55
CA MET A 450 1.59 -1.40 -4.63
C MET A 450 0.80 -1.31 -3.32
N LEU A 451 0.52 -2.45 -2.69
CA LEU A 451 -0.20 -2.51 -1.41
C LEU A 451 0.58 -1.85 -0.26
N THR A 452 1.90 -2.08 -0.19
CA THR A 452 2.83 -1.41 0.75
C THR A 452 2.66 0.11 0.73
N TRP A 453 2.71 0.70 -0.46
CA TRP A 453 2.67 2.16 -0.60
C TRP A 453 1.26 2.72 -0.38
N LEU A 454 0.21 1.97 -0.71
CA LEU A 454 -1.16 2.36 -0.37
C LEU A 454 -1.35 2.41 1.15
N LEU A 455 -0.90 1.38 1.87
CA LEU A 455 -0.95 1.36 3.33
C LEU A 455 -0.09 2.47 3.95
N PHE A 456 1.10 2.72 3.40
CA PHE A 456 1.99 3.79 3.84
C PHE A 456 1.28 5.15 3.85
N TYR A 457 0.68 5.56 2.73
CA TYR A 457 0.02 6.87 2.68
C TYR A 457 -1.27 6.90 3.51
N THR A 458 -2.13 5.88 3.40
CA THR A 458 -3.45 5.87 4.06
C THR A 458 -3.38 5.73 5.58
N SER A 459 -2.30 5.14 6.11
CA SER A 459 -2.09 5.01 7.55
C SER A 459 -1.45 6.25 8.18
N ILE A 460 -0.61 6.99 7.44
CA ILE A 460 0.10 8.18 7.93
C ILE A 460 -0.73 9.46 7.73
N PHE A 461 -1.33 9.65 6.56
CA PHE A 461 -2.05 10.86 6.18
C PHE A 461 -3.55 10.65 6.14
N ASP A 462 -4.30 11.72 6.40
CA ASP A 462 -5.76 11.73 6.33
C ASP A 462 -6.22 11.69 4.87
N THR A 463 -6.17 10.48 4.32
CA THR A 463 -6.40 10.14 2.91
C THR A 463 -7.19 8.83 2.83
N HIS A 464 -7.78 8.61 1.67
CA HIS A 464 -8.41 7.36 1.26
C HIS A 464 -7.89 6.92 -0.10
N LYS A 465 -8.12 5.64 -0.42
CA LYS A 465 -7.83 5.08 -1.74
C LYS A 465 -9.11 5.04 -2.58
N THR A 466 -8.98 5.29 -3.88
CA THR A 466 -10.07 5.10 -4.85
C THR A 466 -10.20 3.62 -5.22
N PRO A 467 -11.27 3.20 -5.91
CA PRO A 467 -11.29 1.92 -6.59
C PRO A 467 -10.11 1.77 -7.57
N MET A 468 -9.64 0.53 -7.73
CA MET A 468 -8.60 0.19 -8.70
C MET A 468 -9.14 0.27 -10.12
N VAL A 469 -8.31 0.76 -11.05
CA VAL A 469 -8.63 0.92 -12.46
C VAL A 469 -7.55 0.25 -13.31
N ASP A 470 -7.98 -0.37 -14.40
CA ASP A 470 -7.09 -0.99 -15.37
C ASP A 470 -6.67 0.01 -16.44
N ILE A 471 -5.36 0.23 -16.54
CA ILE A 471 -4.76 1.05 -17.58
C ILE A 471 -4.24 0.13 -18.68
N ILE A 472 -4.84 0.23 -19.85
CA ILE A 472 -4.49 -0.59 -21.01
C ILE A 472 -3.27 0.00 -21.71
N ASP A 473 -2.16 -0.72 -21.65
CA ASP A 473 -0.96 -0.48 -22.43
C ASP A 473 -0.92 -1.48 -23.61
N PRO A 474 -0.45 -1.10 -24.82
CA PRO A 474 -0.32 -2.05 -25.94
C PRO A 474 0.48 -3.33 -25.64
N SER A 475 1.30 -3.32 -24.59
CA SER A 475 2.16 -4.41 -24.16
C SER A 475 1.68 -5.10 -22.88
N GLY A 476 0.56 -4.71 -22.28
CA GLY A 476 0.02 -5.33 -21.07
C GLY A 476 -0.97 -4.44 -20.30
N VAL A 477 -1.39 -4.89 -19.12
CA VAL A 477 -2.25 -4.10 -18.24
C VAL A 477 -1.40 -3.55 -17.09
N VAL A 478 -1.60 -2.28 -16.75
CA VAL A 478 -1.04 -1.64 -15.56
C VAL A 478 -2.20 -1.39 -14.60
N ARG A 479 -2.06 -1.82 -13.34
CA ARG A 479 -3.07 -1.56 -12.32
C ARG A 479 -2.83 -0.18 -11.74
N SER A 480 -3.86 0.66 -11.69
CA SER A 480 -3.76 2.01 -11.16
C SER A 480 -4.75 2.21 -10.03
N GLN A 481 -4.30 2.80 -8.92
CA GLN A 481 -5.17 3.17 -7.81
C GLN A 481 -4.68 4.50 -7.24
N VAL A 482 -5.60 5.34 -6.79
CA VAL A 482 -5.25 6.69 -6.36
C VAL A 482 -5.41 6.82 -4.86
N VAL A 483 -4.43 7.44 -4.21
CA VAL A 483 -4.55 7.95 -2.85
C VAL A 483 -4.86 9.43 -2.91
N GLU A 484 -5.96 9.85 -2.29
CA GLU A 484 -6.38 11.26 -2.27
C GLU A 484 -7.00 11.66 -0.92
N ASN A 485 -7.15 12.96 -0.71
CA ASN A 485 -7.94 13.51 0.38
C ASN A 485 -9.20 14.23 -0.13
N ASP A 486 -10.20 14.39 0.73
CA ASP A 486 -11.53 14.91 0.35
C ASP A 486 -11.51 16.31 -0.26
N ASN A 487 -10.59 17.17 0.19
CA ASN A 487 -10.45 18.53 -0.34
C ASN A 487 -9.68 18.58 -1.67
N GLY A 488 -9.09 17.45 -2.10
CA GLY A 488 -8.34 17.36 -3.34
C GLY A 488 -7.01 18.11 -3.33
N ALA A 489 -6.43 18.35 -2.17
CA ALA A 489 -5.12 19.00 -2.06
C ALA A 489 -3.96 18.02 -2.28
N LEU A 490 -4.14 16.73 -1.96
CA LEU A 490 -3.19 15.67 -2.25
C LEU A 490 -3.85 14.62 -3.14
N ARG A 491 -3.17 14.27 -4.24
CA ARG A 491 -3.54 13.17 -5.14
C ARG A 491 -2.27 12.47 -5.60
N ILE A 492 -2.18 11.18 -5.33
CA ILE A 492 -1.06 10.32 -5.74
C ILE A 492 -1.62 9.15 -6.53
N THR A 493 -1.44 9.16 -7.84
CA THR A 493 -1.81 8.01 -8.68
C THR A 493 -0.71 6.96 -8.58
N MET A 494 -1.04 5.78 -8.09
CA MET A 494 -0.12 4.66 -7.90
C MET A 494 -0.31 3.65 -9.04
N ASN A 495 0.69 3.48 -9.88
CA ASN A 495 0.65 2.56 -11.01
C ASN A 495 1.52 1.34 -10.71
N GLY A 496 0.90 0.20 -10.46
CA GLY A 496 1.55 -1.09 -10.28
C GLY A 496 1.80 -1.78 -11.62
N ALA A 497 3.07 -2.01 -11.95
CA ALA A 497 3.47 -2.65 -13.20
C ALA A 497 4.22 -3.96 -12.96
N GLU A 498 3.77 -5.03 -13.63
CA GLU A 498 4.44 -6.34 -13.63
C GLU A 498 5.31 -6.53 -14.88
N ASN A 499 4.80 -6.12 -16.04
CA ASN A 499 5.44 -6.39 -17.32
C ASN A 499 6.36 -5.23 -17.74
N ARG A 500 7.67 -5.53 -17.81
CA ARG A 500 8.73 -4.59 -18.25
C ARG A 500 8.51 -3.97 -19.63
N ARG A 501 7.69 -4.57 -20.50
CA ARG A 501 7.37 -4.01 -21.84
C ARG A 501 6.30 -2.92 -21.81
N THR A 502 5.56 -2.79 -20.72
CA THR A 502 4.64 -1.65 -20.53
C THR A 502 5.45 -0.37 -20.32
N LEU A 503 4.89 0.81 -20.62
CA LEU A 503 5.56 2.08 -20.37
C LEU A 503 5.96 2.23 -18.89
N ALA A 504 5.06 1.82 -17.99
CA ALA A 504 5.30 1.84 -16.55
C ALA A 504 6.40 0.84 -16.13
N GLY A 505 6.37 -0.39 -16.68
CA GLY A 505 7.40 -1.39 -16.39
C GLY A 505 8.78 -1.04 -16.96
N HIS A 506 8.84 -0.38 -18.12
CA HIS A 506 10.09 0.13 -18.68
C HIS A 506 10.70 1.22 -17.81
N PHE A 507 9.87 2.16 -17.35
CA PHE A 507 10.31 3.21 -16.41
C PHE A 507 10.99 2.59 -15.19
N ILE A 508 10.35 1.64 -14.49
CA ILE A 508 10.94 0.96 -13.32
C ILE A 508 12.26 0.28 -13.67
N ALA A 509 12.34 -0.37 -14.84
CA ALA A 509 13.54 -1.10 -15.26
C ALA A 509 14.73 -0.17 -15.49
N GLU A 510 14.52 0.95 -16.16
CA GLU A 510 15.59 1.90 -16.52
C GLU A 510 15.92 2.88 -15.38
N THR A 511 14.95 3.24 -14.53
CA THR A 511 15.21 4.04 -13.32
C THR A 511 15.70 3.20 -12.15
N PHE A 512 15.96 1.90 -12.35
CA PHE A 512 16.39 0.97 -11.30
C PHE A 512 15.49 0.99 -10.05
N GLY A 513 14.17 1.05 -10.25
CA GLY A 513 13.20 0.96 -9.17
C GLY A 513 11.98 1.86 -9.31
N SER A 514 11.08 1.70 -8.35
CA SER A 514 9.86 2.49 -8.17
C SER A 514 10.17 3.99 -8.04
N GLY A 515 9.28 4.88 -8.50
CA GLY A 515 9.54 6.33 -8.44
C GLY A 515 8.44 7.21 -9.02
N VAL A 516 8.65 8.52 -8.99
CA VAL A 516 7.72 9.48 -9.61
C VAL A 516 7.91 9.46 -11.13
N GLN A 517 6.88 9.03 -11.86
CA GLN A 517 6.91 8.97 -13.32
C GLN A 517 6.37 10.27 -13.95
N HIS A 518 5.38 10.92 -13.35
CA HIS A 518 4.91 12.19 -13.88
C HIS A 518 4.40 13.15 -12.81
N LEU A 519 4.47 14.44 -13.14
CA LEU A 519 3.91 15.53 -12.34
C LEU A 519 2.84 16.25 -13.16
N ALA A 520 1.64 16.38 -12.59
CA ALA A 520 0.55 17.11 -13.20
C ALA A 520 0.35 18.48 -12.56
N PHE A 521 0.17 19.51 -13.38
CA PHE A 521 -0.03 20.89 -12.94
C PHE A 521 -1.40 21.40 -13.36
N ALA A 522 -2.14 21.98 -12.41
CA ALA A 522 -3.46 22.54 -12.65
C ALA A 522 -3.37 23.92 -13.33
N THR A 523 -4.26 24.18 -14.29
CA THR A 523 -4.54 25.50 -14.87
C THR A 523 -6.03 25.81 -14.87
N SER A 524 -6.38 27.10 -14.80
CA SER A 524 -7.78 27.56 -14.94
C SER A 524 -8.22 27.76 -16.39
N ASN A 525 -7.29 27.80 -17.34
CA ASN A 525 -7.60 27.95 -18.77
C ASN A 525 -6.51 27.29 -19.63
N ILE A 526 -6.78 26.06 -20.06
CA ILE A 526 -5.83 25.23 -20.77
C ILE A 526 -5.45 25.78 -22.14
N PHE A 527 -6.33 26.52 -22.80
CA PHE A 527 -6.02 27.11 -24.11
C PHE A 527 -5.11 28.33 -23.98
N ALA A 528 -5.34 29.18 -22.97
CA ALA A 528 -4.42 30.28 -22.67
C ALA A 528 -3.05 29.74 -22.21
N THR A 529 -3.05 28.68 -21.40
CA THR A 529 -1.84 27.96 -21.04
C THR A 529 -1.13 27.38 -22.26
N ALA A 530 -1.82 26.66 -23.15
CA ALA A 530 -1.22 26.11 -24.36
C ALA A 530 -0.60 27.18 -25.27
N GLN A 531 -1.25 28.34 -25.41
CA GLN A 531 -0.68 29.48 -26.11
C GLN A 531 0.64 29.96 -25.47
N ALA A 532 0.64 30.19 -24.15
CA ALA A 532 1.84 30.63 -23.43
C ALA A 532 2.97 29.58 -23.47
N LEU A 533 2.64 28.30 -23.36
CA LEU A 533 3.58 27.19 -23.51
C LEU A 533 4.24 27.21 -24.90
N ARG A 534 3.47 27.40 -25.97
CA ARG A 534 3.99 27.54 -27.33
C ARG A 534 4.89 28.76 -27.50
N GLU A 535 4.53 29.90 -26.91
CA GLU A 535 5.38 31.11 -26.93
C GLU A 535 6.73 30.87 -26.23
N ASN A 536 6.76 30.02 -25.21
CA ASN A 536 7.99 29.59 -24.53
C ASN A 536 8.72 28.44 -25.26
N GLY A 537 8.21 27.94 -26.39
CA GLY A 537 8.82 26.87 -27.18
C GLY A 537 8.49 25.45 -26.74
N PHE A 538 7.51 25.26 -25.85
CA PHE A 538 7.06 23.93 -25.43
C PHE A 538 6.55 23.10 -26.62
N GLN A 539 6.98 21.83 -26.69
CA GLN A 539 6.52 20.88 -27.69
C GLN A 539 5.57 19.88 -27.03
N PRO A 540 4.23 20.00 -27.23
CA PRO A 540 3.29 19.07 -26.65
C PRO A 540 3.41 17.68 -27.30
N LEU A 541 3.04 16.66 -26.53
CA LEU A 541 2.98 15.28 -27.00
C LEU A 541 2.01 15.16 -28.19
N PRO A 542 2.46 14.73 -29.39
CA PRO A 542 1.59 14.68 -30.56
C PRO A 542 0.50 13.62 -30.43
N ILE A 543 -0.77 14.03 -30.58
CA ILE A 543 -1.93 13.14 -30.54
C ILE A 543 -2.50 12.94 -31.94
N THR A 544 -2.90 11.71 -32.24
CA THR A 544 -3.41 11.34 -33.57
C THR A 544 -4.71 12.07 -33.91
N ALA A 545 -4.87 12.50 -35.17
CA ALA A 545 -6.10 13.11 -35.66
C ALA A 545 -7.34 12.22 -35.45
N ASN A 546 -7.17 10.89 -35.47
CA ASN A 546 -8.25 9.92 -35.26
C ASN A 546 -8.88 10.02 -33.86
N TYR A 547 -8.09 10.40 -32.84
CA TYR A 547 -8.59 10.57 -31.47
C TYR A 547 -9.66 11.66 -31.41
N TYR A 548 -9.42 12.79 -32.09
CA TYR A 548 -10.33 13.93 -32.09
C TYR A 548 -11.65 13.63 -32.80
N GLY A 549 -11.63 12.84 -33.88
CA GLY A 549 -12.85 12.37 -34.53
C GLY A 549 -13.70 11.47 -33.62
N ASP A 550 -13.07 10.60 -32.82
CA ASP A 550 -13.76 9.76 -31.84
C ASP A 550 -14.32 10.58 -30.68
N VAL A 551 -13.53 11.48 -30.09
CA VAL A 551 -13.96 12.33 -28.97
C VAL A 551 -15.12 13.25 -29.36
N GLU A 552 -15.08 13.86 -30.55
CA GLU A 552 -16.19 14.68 -31.06
C GLU A 552 -17.49 13.87 -31.13
N ALA A 553 -17.45 12.68 -31.73
CA ALA A 553 -18.61 11.81 -31.86
C ALA A 553 -19.09 11.25 -30.51
N ARG A 554 -18.16 10.84 -29.65
CA ARG A 554 -18.45 10.21 -28.35
C ARG A 554 -19.10 11.18 -27.37
N PHE A 555 -18.61 12.42 -27.32
CA PHE A 555 -19.10 13.42 -26.35
C PHE A 555 -20.03 14.46 -26.98
N GLY A 556 -20.22 14.45 -28.30
CA GLY A 556 -21.04 15.43 -29.01
C GLY A 556 -20.46 16.84 -28.91
N LEU A 557 -19.14 16.99 -29.05
CA LEU A 557 -18.47 18.28 -28.92
C LEU A 557 -18.79 19.20 -30.10
N ASP A 558 -18.76 20.51 -29.85
CA ASP A 558 -18.75 21.51 -30.92
C ASP A 558 -17.51 21.29 -31.82
N PRO A 559 -17.66 21.14 -33.14
CA PRO A 559 -16.53 20.98 -34.06
C PRO A 559 -15.46 22.07 -33.91
N ALA A 560 -15.85 23.30 -33.56
CA ALA A 560 -14.90 24.39 -33.32
C ALA A 560 -14.06 24.15 -32.06
N LEU A 561 -14.63 23.51 -31.02
CA LEU A 561 -13.88 23.09 -29.84
C LEU A 561 -12.95 21.94 -30.19
N THR A 562 -13.42 20.92 -30.93
CA THR A 562 -12.59 19.79 -31.35
C THR A 562 -11.36 20.22 -32.15
N GLU A 563 -11.52 21.12 -33.12
CA GLU A 563 -10.38 21.61 -33.91
C GLU A 563 -9.39 22.42 -33.05
N ARG A 564 -9.86 23.12 -32.02
CA ARG A 564 -8.97 23.78 -31.04
C ARG A 564 -8.22 22.76 -30.17
N LEU A 565 -8.89 21.71 -29.70
CA LEU A 565 -8.24 20.63 -28.93
C LEU A 565 -7.13 19.97 -29.76
N LYS A 566 -7.44 19.70 -31.03
CA LYS A 566 -6.53 19.09 -32.02
C LYS A 566 -5.33 19.97 -32.34
N ALA A 567 -5.54 21.26 -32.56
CA ALA A 567 -4.46 22.20 -32.84
C ALA A 567 -3.44 22.29 -31.70
N GLU A 568 -3.88 22.08 -30.46
CA GLU A 568 -3.07 22.20 -29.25
C GLU A 568 -2.62 20.83 -28.67
N ASN A 569 -2.98 19.72 -29.31
CA ASN A 569 -2.75 18.36 -28.79
C ASN A 569 -3.34 18.11 -27.38
N ILE A 570 -4.48 18.74 -27.08
CA ILE A 570 -5.19 18.59 -25.80
C ILE A 570 -6.10 17.37 -25.86
N LEU A 571 -5.98 16.46 -24.90
CA LEU A 571 -6.92 15.36 -24.69
C LEU A 571 -8.11 15.85 -23.86
N TYR A 572 -9.27 15.22 -24.05
CA TYR A 572 -10.53 15.55 -23.41
C TYR A 572 -11.17 14.31 -22.79
N ASP A 573 -11.80 14.47 -21.63
CA ASP A 573 -12.69 13.50 -21.02
C ASP A 573 -13.86 14.21 -20.33
N ARG A 574 -14.97 13.50 -20.09
CA ARG A 574 -16.12 14.02 -19.37
C ARG A 574 -16.77 12.94 -18.52
N ASP A 575 -16.93 13.23 -17.23
CA ASP A 575 -17.69 12.42 -16.29
C ASP A 575 -19.06 13.06 -15.99
N GLU A 576 -19.82 12.50 -15.04
CA GLU A 576 -21.11 13.04 -14.62
C GLU A 576 -21.02 14.39 -13.89
N HIS A 577 -19.83 14.81 -13.47
CA HIS A 577 -19.58 16.03 -12.71
C HIS A 577 -19.01 17.16 -13.57
N GLY A 578 -18.30 16.83 -14.64
CA GLY A 578 -17.96 17.79 -15.68
C GLY A 578 -16.77 17.38 -16.55
N GLU A 579 -16.04 18.37 -17.04
CA GLU A 579 -15.08 18.21 -18.14
C GLU A 579 -13.63 18.21 -17.67
N TYR A 580 -12.79 17.49 -18.40
CA TYR A 580 -11.37 17.36 -18.13
C TYR A 580 -10.56 17.56 -19.39
N PHE A 581 -9.53 18.39 -19.30
CA PHE A 581 -8.63 18.68 -20.40
C PHE A 581 -7.21 18.37 -19.96
N GLN A 582 -6.44 17.66 -20.79
CA GLN A 582 -5.09 17.20 -20.46
C GLN A 582 -4.13 17.51 -21.60
N LEU A 583 -2.96 18.04 -21.29
CA LEU A 583 -1.88 18.32 -22.22
C LEU A 583 -0.59 17.77 -21.65
N TYR A 584 0.17 17.02 -22.44
CA TYR A 584 1.35 16.29 -21.96
C TYR A 584 2.63 16.79 -22.61
N SER A 585 3.74 16.72 -21.88
CA SER A 585 5.07 16.82 -22.49
C SER A 585 5.47 15.50 -23.15
N GLY A 586 6.53 15.53 -23.95
CA GLY A 586 7.29 14.32 -24.24
C GLY A 586 8.03 13.78 -23.00
N THR A 587 8.71 12.64 -23.18
CA THR A 587 9.52 12.04 -22.11
C THR A 587 10.83 12.80 -21.90
N PHE A 588 11.24 12.91 -20.64
CA PHE A 588 12.55 13.34 -20.17
C PHE A 588 13.26 12.16 -19.52
N GLY A 589 14.55 11.99 -19.82
CA GLY A 589 15.33 10.84 -19.38
C GLY A 589 14.65 9.51 -19.75
N GLU A 590 14.55 8.60 -18.77
CA GLU A 590 14.06 7.23 -18.96
C GLU A 590 12.54 7.06 -18.83
N GLY A 591 11.78 8.11 -19.13
CA GLY A 591 10.31 8.05 -19.23
C GLY A 591 9.54 8.93 -18.25
N PHE A 592 10.22 9.86 -17.56
CA PHE A 592 9.54 10.90 -16.77
C PHE A 592 8.83 11.90 -17.70
N PHE A 593 7.67 12.44 -17.33
CA PHE A 593 7.01 13.50 -18.11
C PHE A 593 6.17 14.45 -17.26
N PHE A 594 5.74 15.55 -17.84
CA PHE A 594 4.83 16.52 -17.23
C PHE A 594 3.44 16.44 -17.86
N GLU A 595 2.42 16.70 -17.04
CA GLU A 595 1.03 16.84 -17.46
C GLU A 595 0.51 18.23 -17.03
N ILE A 596 -0.33 18.83 -17.86
CA ILE A 596 -1.05 20.07 -17.58
C ILE A 596 -2.52 19.76 -17.69
N VAL A 597 -3.29 20.11 -16.65
CA VAL A 597 -4.69 19.71 -16.54
C VAL A 597 -5.59 20.88 -16.22
N GLN A 598 -6.79 20.86 -16.81
CA GLN A 598 -7.89 21.70 -16.38
C GLN A 598 -9.08 20.83 -16.01
N ARG A 599 -9.50 20.93 -14.75
CA ARG A 599 -10.72 20.31 -14.23
C ARG A 599 -11.84 21.33 -14.21
N GLN A 600 -12.95 21.01 -14.85
CA GLN A 600 -14.21 21.75 -14.74
C GLN A 600 -15.26 20.83 -14.11
N GLY A 601 -15.21 20.65 -12.79
CA GLY A 601 -16.11 19.74 -12.05
C GLY A 601 -15.71 18.26 -12.09
N TYR A 602 -14.88 17.85 -13.05
CA TYR A 602 -14.40 16.47 -13.20
C TYR A 602 -13.56 15.96 -12.01
N LYS A 603 -13.87 14.75 -11.54
CA LYS A 603 -13.22 14.15 -10.36
C LYS A 603 -12.17 13.08 -10.67
N GLY A 604 -12.24 12.44 -11.85
CA GLY A 604 -11.35 11.35 -12.22
C GLY A 604 -9.91 11.76 -12.56
N TYR A 605 -9.19 10.92 -13.31
CA TYR A 605 -7.78 11.15 -13.68
C TYR A 605 -7.52 10.97 -15.19
N GLY A 606 -8.57 10.90 -16.00
CA GLY A 606 -8.44 10.67 -17.43
C GLY A 606 -7.90 9.27 -17.76
N ALA A 607 -8.27 8.24 -16.98
CA ALA A 607 -7.92 6.86 -17.27
C ALA A 607 -8.30 6.41 -18.71
N PRO A 608 -9.47 6.80 -19.27
CA PRO A 608 -9.79 6.52 -20.67
C PRO A 608 -8.80 7.11 -21.68
N ASN A 609 -8.12 8.20 -21.32
CA ASN A 609 -7.11 8.87 -22.15
C ASN A 609 -5.72 8.24 -22.05
N ALA A 610 -5.48 7.39 -21.03
CA ALA A 610 -4.16 6.83 -20.77
C ALA A 610 -3.62 6.00 -21.94
N ILE A 611 -4.47 5.22 -22.63
CA ILE A 611 -4.04 4.41 -23.79
C ILE A 611 -3.47 5.27 -24.92
N PHE A 612 -4.08 6.43 -25.19
CA PHE A 612 -3.66 7.34 -26.26
C PHE A 612 -2.35 8.05 -25.88
N ARG A 613 -2.25 8.50 -24.62
CA ARG A 613 -1.01 9.05 -24.06
C ARG A 613 0.13 8.04 -24.16
N ILE A 614 -0.08 6.81 -23.68
CA ILE A 614 0.92 5.73 -23.69
C ILE A 614 1.37 5.44 -25.12
N ALA A 615 0.42 5.31 -26.05
CA ALA A 615 0.74 5.06 -27.46
C ALA A 615 1.54 6.21 -28.11
N ALA A 616 1.33 7.45 -27.67
CA ALA A 616 2.10 8.60 -28.14
C ALA A 616 3.50 8.67 -27.51
N LEU A 617 3.62 8.46 -26.19
CA LEU A 617 4.92 8.44 -25.48
C LEU A 617 5.82 7.31 -26.01
N LYS A 618 5.28 6.11 -26.21
CA LYS A 618 6.04 4.97 -26.76
C LYS A 618 6.66 5.23 -28.14
N LYS A 619 6.09 6.13 -28.94
CA LYS A 619 6.68 6.51 -30.24
C LYS A 619 7.92 7.39 -30.10
N GLN A 620 8.10 8.06 -28.96
CA GLN A 620 9.26 8.89 -28.65
C GLN A 620 10.36 8.12 -27.94
N MET A 621 10.03 6.97 -27.35
CA MET A 621 11.01 6.09 -26.71
C MET A 621 11.97 5.50 -27.72
N ARG A 622 13.20 5.24 -27.28
CA ARG A 622 14.21 4.57 -28.10
C ARG A 622 13.73 3.15 -28.45
N PRO A 623 13.89 2.69 -29.71
CA PRO A 623 13.59 1.31 -30.08
C PRO A 623 14.45 0.31 -29.29
N GLU A 624 13.88 -0.85 -28.92
CA GLU A 624 14.61 -1.93 -28.26
C GLU A 624 15.87 -2.32 -29.07
N GLY A 625 17.04 -2.34 -28.42
CA GLY A 625 18.30 -2.80 -29.00
C GLY A 625 19.22 -1.74 -29.63
N VAL A 626 18.89 -0.44 -29.52
CA VAL A 626 19.78 0.65 -29.94
C VAL A 626 20.51 1.22 -28.72
N PRO A 627 21.87 1.18 -28.66
CA PRO A 627 22.62 1.74 -27.53
C PRO A 627 22.37 3.24 -27.35
N ALA A 628 22.37 3.70 -26.10
CA ALA A 628 22.45 5.14 -25.79
C ALA A 628 23.78 5.69 -26.34
N SER A 629 23.69 6.71 -27.19
CA SER A 629 24.84 7.38 -27.82
C SER A 629 25.57 8.31 -26.88
#